data_AF-A0A973RGY1-F1
#
_entry.id   AF-A0A973RGY1-F1
#
_cell.length_a   1.000
_cell.length_b   1.000
_cell.length_c   1.000
_cell.angle_alpha   90.00
_cell.angle_beta   90.00
_cell.angle_gamma   90.00
#
_symmetry.space_group_name_H-M   'P 1'
#
loop_
_entity.id
_entity.type
_entity.pdbx_description
1 polymer ?
#
loop_
_entity_poly.entity_id
_entity_poly.type
_entity_poly.pdbx_seq_one_letter_code
_entity_poly.pdbx_strand_id
1 'polypeptide(L)' 'MTVNYSTTQSGAPVTSDAHSQSVGADGAIILTDHYLVEKLAQFNRERVPERVVHAKGGGAFG' A
#
# COMPACT_ATOMS: atom_id res chain seq x y z
N MET A 1 10.85 23.36 -0.05
CA MET A 1 10.41 21.98 -0.33
C MET A 1 10.06 21.35 1.00
N THR A 2 8.79 21.00 1.22
CA THR A 2 8.37 20.27 2.42
C THR A 2 8.81 18.81 2.29
N VAL A 3 9.25 18.21 3.39
CA VAL A 3 9.56 16.77 3.43
C VAL A 3 8.25 16.00 3.20
N ASN A 4 8.21 15.14 2.19
CA ASN A 4 7.07 14.26 1.94
C ASN A 4 7.15 13.08 2.93
N TYR A 5 6.09 12.89 3.71
CA TYR A 5 5.96 11.76 4.64
C TYR A 5 4.90 10.77 4.12
N SER A 6 5.12 9.49 4.36
CA SER A 6 4.11 8.47 4.09
C SER A 6 2.98 8.58 5.11
N THR A 7 1.77 8.25 4.68
CA THR A 7 0.57 8.29 5.51
C THR A 7 -0.21 6.99 5.39
N THR A 8 -1.02 6.70 6.40
CA THR A 8 -2.09 5.69 6.33
C THR A 8 -3.21 6.19 5.40
N GLN A 9 -4.15 5.34 5.01
CA GLN A 9 -5.35 5.76 4.25
C GLN A 9 -6.24 6.73 5.03
N SER A 10 -6.16 6.74 6.36
CA SER A 10 -6.82 7.73 7.21
C SER A 10 -6.06 9.07 7.31
N GLY A 11 -4.89 9.18 6.67
CA GLY A 11 -4.06 10.39 6.63
C GLY A 11 -3.13 10.57 7.83
N ALA A 12 -3.02 9.58 8.72
CA ALA A 12 -2.09 9.65 9.84
C ALA A 12 -0.64 9.45 9.33
N PRO A 13 0.35 10.22 9.83
CA PRO A 13 1.74 10.07 9.41
C PRO A 13 2.30 8.73 9.88
N VAL A 14 3.13 8.11 9.03
CA VAL A 14 3.74 6.80 9.28
C VAL A 14 5.21 6.95 9.60
N THR A 15 5.70 6.18 10.57
CA THR A 15 7.09 6.25 11.04
C THR A 15 8.09 5.62 10.06
N SER A 16 7.73 4.53 9.37
CA SER A 16 8.58 3.89 8.36
C SER A 16 7.73 3.19 7.29
N ASP A 17 8.14 3.32 6.02
CA ASP A 17 7.52 2.60 4.89
C ASP A 17 8.32 1.37 4.44
N ALA A 18 9.55 1.22 4.92
CA ALA A 18 10.50 0.18 4.50
C ALA A 18 10.64 -0.96 5.52
N HIS A 19 10.13 -0.80 6.74
CA HIS A 19 10.31 -1.75 7.84
C HIS A 19 8.98 -2.08 8.51
N SER A 20 8.75 -3.37 8.74
CA SER A 20 7.65 -3.89 9.56
C SER A 20 8.00 -3.82 11.05
N GLN A 21 6.98 -3.75 11.90
CA GLN A 21 7.14 -3.88 13.35
C GLN A 21 7.22 -5.35 13.77
N SER A 22 8.29 -5.71 14.47
CA SER A 22 8.58 -7.09 14.93
C SER A 22 9.02 -7.12 16.39
N VAL A 23 8.98 -8.31 17.00
CA VAL A 23 9.51 -8.55 18.36
C VAL A 23 11.04 -8.73 18.31
N GLY A 24 11.78 -7.62 18.21
CA GLY A 24 13.22 -7.63 17.96
C GLY A 24 13.58 -7.79 16.48
N ALA A 25 14.88 -7.75 16.16
CA ALA A 25 15.35 -7.65 14.77
C ALA A 25 14.92 -8.84 13.89
N ASP A 26 14.94 -10.07 14.43
CA ASP A 26 14.59 -11.31 13.73
C ASP A 26 13.33 -11.98 14.33
N GLY A 27 12.51 -11.21 15.03
CA GLY A 27 11.29 -11.72 15.67
C GLY A 27 10.09 -11.78 14.74
N ALA A 28 9.00 -12.37 15.24
CA ALA A 28 7.73 -12.40 14.52
C ALA A 28 7.17 -10.97 14.31
N ILE A 29 6.51 -10.76 13.17
CA ILE A 29 5.75 -9.54 12.88
C ILE A 29 4.48 -9.54 13.73
N ILE A 30 4.18 -8.40 14.33
CA ILE A 30 3.05 -8.27 15.24
C ILE A 30 1.79 -7.78 14.52
N LEU A 31 0.63 -8.29 14.92
CA LEU A 31 -0.66 -7.93 14.31
C LEU A 31 -1.02 -6.45 14.50
N THR A 32 -0.46 -5.80 15.52
CA THR A 32 -0.69 -4.38 15.81
C THR A 32 -0.02 -3.43 14.80
N ASP A 33 0.82 -3.95 13.90
CA ASP A 33 1.33 -3.21 12.75
C ASP A 33 0.21 -3.00 11.72
N HIS A 34 -0.72 -2.11 12.04
CA HIS A 34 -1.89 -1.84 11.22
C HIS A 34 -1.51 -1.26 9.85
N TYR A 35 -0.44 -0.48 9.75
CA TYR A 35 0.01 0.12 8.50
C TYR A 35 0.49 -0.94 7.51
N LEU A 36 1.28 -1.92 7.97
CA LEU A 36 1.69 -3.05 7.14
C LEU A 36 0.48 -3.85 6.64
N VAL A 37 -0.44 -4.19 7.55
CA VAL A 37 -1.66 -4.95 7.21
C VAL A 37 -2.50 -4.19 6.18
N GLU A 38 -2.67 -2.89 6.37
CA GLU A 38 -3.41 -2.02 5.48
C GLU A 38 -2.79 -1.96 4.07
N LYS A 39 -1.46 -1.73 4.00
CA LYS A 39 -0.73 -1.68 2.72
C LYS A 39 -0.85 -2.99 1.93
N LEU A 40 -0.68 -4.13 2.60
CA LEU A 40 -0.85 -5.45 1.98
C LEU A 40 -2.31 -5.72 1.57
N ALA A 41 -3.27 -5.30 2.38
CA ALA A 41 -4.69 -5.45 2.06
C ALA A 41 -5.10 -4.66 0.81
N GLN A 42 -4.53 -3.47 0.63
CA GLN A 42 -4.75 -2.65 -0.55
C GLN A 42 -4.08 -3.26 -1.79
N PHE A 43 -2.82 -3.68 -1.67
CA PHE A 43 -2.08 -4.35 -2.75
C PHE A 43 -2.83 -5.58 -3.28
N ASN A 44 -3.32 -6.42 -2.37
CA ASN A 44 -4.10 -7.61 -2.71
C ASN A 44 -5.42 -7.31 -3.45
N ARG A 45 -5.88 -6.05 -3.46
CA ARG A 45 -7.13 -5.58 -4.09
C ARG A 45 -6.91 -4.62 -5.25
N GLU A 46 -5.69 -4.51 -5.78
CA GLU A 46 -5.40 -3.64 -6.92
C GLU A 46 -6.07 -4.11 -8.22
N ARG A 47 -6.33 -5.41 -8.35
CA ARG A 47 -6.88 -5.97 -9.58
C ARG A 47 -8.40 -5.91 -9.57
N VAL A 48 -8.95 -5.38 -10.66
CA VAL A 48 -10.37 -5.41 -11.01
C VAL A 48 -10.55 -6.24 -12.27
N PRO A 49 -11.75 -6.77 -12.54
CA PRO A 49 -12.02 -7.47 -13.79
C PRO A 49 -11.69 -6.59 -15.00
N GLU A 50 -11.02 -7.18 -15.98
CA GLU A 50 -10.76 -6.52 -17.26
C GLU A 50 -12.03 -6.43 -18.12
N ARG A 51 -11.99 -5.62 -19.19
CA ARG A 51 -13.10 -5.56 -20.15
C ARG A 51 -13.28 -6.93 -20.81
N VAL A 52 -14.54 -7.38 -20.95
CA VAL A 52 -14.90 -8.66 -21.59
C VAL A 52 -14.31 -8.81 -22.99
N VAL A 53 -14.20 -7.70 -23.73
CA VAL A 53 -13.51 -7.60 -25.02
C VAL A 53 -12.66 -6.33 -25.04
N HIS A 54 -11.60 -6.33 -25.86
CA HIS A 54 -10.64 -5.22 -25.95
C HIS A 54 -9.99 -4.83 -24.60
N ALA A 55 -9.55 -5.83 -23.82
CA ALA A 55 -8.86 -5.61 -22.55
C ALA A 55 -7.57 -4.77 -22.69
N LYS A 56 -6.88 -4.92 -23.83
CA LYS A 56 -5.71 -4.11 -24.20
C LYS A 56 -6.12 -2.92 -25.07
N GLY A 57 -5.67 -1.72 -24.71
CA GLY A 57 -5.93 -0.49 -25.47
C GLY A 57 -4.95 0.63 -25.16
N GLY A 58 -5.10 1.77 -25.82
CA GLY A 58 -4.39 3.03 -25.55
C GLY A 58 -5.38 4.19 -25.48
N GLY A 59 -5.02 5.30 -24.83
CA GLY A 59 -5.88 6.47 -24.66
C GLY A 59 -5.12 7.78 -24.86
N ALA A 60 -5.80 8.77 -25.45
CA ALA A 60 -5.34 10.15 -25.59
C ALA A 60 -6.55 11.09 -25.42
N PHE A 61 -6.32 12.31 -24.91
CA PHE A 61 -7.33 13.36 -24.78
C PHE A 61 -7.19 14.37 -25.92
N GLY A 62 -8.28 15.10 -26.23
CA GLY A 62 -8.34 16.15 -27.25
C GLY A 62 -9.67 16.88 -27.20
#